data_AF-A0A497AXH2-F1
#
_entry.id   AF-A0A497AXH2-F1
#
_cell.length_a   1.000
_cell.length_b   1.000
_cell.length_c   1.000
_cell.angle_alpha   90.00
_cell.angle_beta   90.00
_cell.angle_gamma   90.00
#
_symmetry.space_group_name_H-M   'P 1'
#
loop_
_entity.id
_entity.type
_entity.pdbx_description
1 polymer ?
#
loop_
_entity_poly.entity_id
_entity_poly.type
_entity_poly.pdbx_seq_one_letter_code
_entity_poly.pdbx_strand_id
1 'polypeptide(L)' 'MLNTPIEGGFYMPAEWEKHEGTWLQWPHDDTHPGSQMRLEHIWLMMTKVLHQHEVVHIVAS' A
#
# COMPACT_ATOMS: atom_id res chain seq x y z
N MET A 1 -1.59 -28.08 -15.52
CA MET A 1 -1.28 -26.79 -14.86
C MET A 1 -1.98 -26.80 -13.52
N LEU A 2 -1.36 -26.23 -12.49
CA LEU A 2 -2.05 -25.94 -11.24
C LEU A 2 -2.98 -24.77 -11.52
N ASN A 3 -4.28 -24.93 -11.28
CA ASN A 3 -5.31 -24.00 -11.70
C ASN A 3 -5.78 -23.08 -10.57
N THR A 4 -5.40 -23.39 -9.33
CA THR A 4 -5.74 -22.58 -8.15
C THR A 4 -4.53 -22.40 -7.24
N PRO A 5 -4.50 -21.33 -6.42
CA PRO A 5 -3.42 -21.12 -5.44
C PRO A 5 -3.25 -22.28 -4.48
N ILE A 6 -4.36 -22.86 -4.01
CA ILE A 6 -4.34 -23.97 -3.05
C ILE A 6 -3.77 -25.25 -3.65
N GLU A 7 -4.03 -25.53 -4.94
CA GLU A 7 -3.38 -26.64 -5.66
C GLU A 7 -1.86 -26.47 -5.71
N GLY A 8 -1.37 -25.22 -5.73
CA GLY A 8 0.05 -24.90 -5.64
C GLY A 8 0.61 -24.75 -4.22
N GLY A 9 -0.19 -25.00 -3.18
CA GLY A 9 0.25 -24.86 -1.78
C GLY A 9 0.36 -23.41 -1.30
N PHE A 10 -0.18 -22.45 -2.04
CA PHE A 10 -0.23 -21.04 -1.65
C PHE A 10 -1.51 -20.71 -0.90
N TYR A 11 -1.42 -19.73 -0.02
CA TYR A 11 -2.56 -19.10 0.65
C TYR A 11 -2.30 -17.60 0.79
N MET A 12 -3.37 -16.83 0.97
CA MET A 12 -3.28 -15.43 1.35
C MET A 12 -3.13 -15.38 2.88
N PRO A 13 -1.97 -14.94 3.41
CA PRO A 13 -1.80 -14.80 4.85
C PRO A 13 -2.71 -13.71 5.40
N ALA A 14 -2.97 -13.77 6.69
CA ALA A 14 -3.74 -12.73 7.35
C ALA A 14 -2.91 -11.43 7.49
N GLU A 15 -3.59 -10.30 7.54
CA GLU A 15 -2.97 -8.96 7.60
C GLU A 15 -2.20 -8.67 8.91
N TRP A 16 -2.36 -9.50 9.95
CA TRP A 16 -1.57 -9.39 11.19
C TRP A 16 -0.30 -10.25 11.17
N GLU A 17 -0.08 -11.03 10.11
CA GLU A 17 1.17 -11.75 9.92
C GLU A 17 2.29 -10.80 9.50
N LYS A 18 3.54 -11.28 9.55
CA LYS A 18 4.68 -10.42 9.25
C LYS A 18 4.67 -10.00 7.77
N HIS A 19 4.67 -8.70 7.53
CA HIS A 19 4.79 -8.13 6.18
C HIS A 19 6.24 -7.94 5.76
N GLU A 20 6.46 -7.95 4.44
CA GLU A 20 7.70 -7.46 3.83
C GLU A 20 7.67 -5.94 3.69
N GLY A 21 6.52 -5.39 3.28
CA GLY A 21 6.27 -3.96 3.20
C GLY A 21 4.86 -3.62 2.74
N THR A 22 4.52 -2.34 2.79
CA THR A 22 3.26 -1.77 2.32
C THR A 22 3.47 -0.94 1.06
N TRP A 23 2.56 -1.07 0.11
CA TRP A 23 2.57 -0.34 -1.15
C TRP A 23 1.48 0.75 -1.14
N LEU A 24 1.89 2.00 -1.40
CA LEU A 24 1.00 3.16 -1.49
C LEU A 24 1.10 3.79 -2.87
N GLN A 25 -0.03 3.95 -3.56
CA GLN A 25 -0.11 4.75 -4.77
C GLN A 25 -0.21 6.23 -4.38
N TRP A 26 0.66 7.09 -4.91
CA TRP A 26 0.63 8.53 -4.65
C TRP A 26 -0.72 9.12 -5.07
N PRO A 27 -1.34 10.01 -4.27
CA PRO A 27 -2.61 10.61 -4.67
C PRO A 27 -2.37 11.50 -5.89
N HIS A 28 -3.13 11.29 -6.96
CA HIS A 28 -3.14 12.10 -8.18
C HIS A 28 -4.59 12.21 -8.69
N ASP A 29 -4.76 12.92 -9.80
CA ASP A 29 -6.06 13.14 -10.47
C ASP A 29 -7.11 13.74 -9.54
N ASP A 30 -6.86 14.99 -9.11
CA ASP A 30 -7.64 15.82 -8.17
C ASP A 30 -9.15 15.55 -8.25
N THR A 31 -9.58 14.47 -7.59
CA THR A 31 -10.94 13.93 -7.72
C THR A 31 -11.94 14.89 -7.07
N HIS A 32 -11.43 15.71 -6.15
CA HIS A 32 -12.15 16.77 -5.44
C HIS A 32 -11.33 18.06 -5.52
N PRO A 33 -11.75 19.05 -6.33
CA PRO A 33 -10.97 20.26 -6.58
C PRO A 33 -10.40 20.91 -5.30
N GLY A 34 -9.08 21.08 -5.27
CA GLY A 34 -8.38 21.69 -4.14
C GLY A 34 -8.09 20.75 -2.98
N SER A 35 -8.29 19.43 -3.15
CA SER A 35 -7.96 18.43 -2.13
C SER A 35 -6.54 17.89 -2.25
N GLN A 36 -5.90 18.03 -3.42
CA GLN A 36 -4.61 17.43 -3.75
C GLN A 36 -3.54 17.63 -2.66
N MET A 37 -3.24 18.88 -2.28
CA MET A 37 -2.22 19.16 -1.24
C MET A 37 -2.55 18.50 0.11
N ARG A 38 -3.84 18.41 0.46
CA ARG A 38 -4.27 17.76 1.71
C ARG A 38 -4.05 16.24 1.62
N LEU A 39 -4.38 15.63 0.49
CA LEU A 39 -4.18 14.20 0.26
C LEU A 39 -2.69 13.85 0.28
N GLU A 40 -1.86 14.60 -0.43
CA GLU A 40 -0.40 14.44 -0.40
C GLU A 40 0.15 14.51 1.03
N HIS A 41 -0.31 15.49 1.82
CA HIS A 41 0.08 15.59 3.22
C HIS A 41 -0.34 14.37 4.05
N ILE A 42 -1.55 13.85 3.85
CA ILE A 42 -2.03 12.64 4.53
C ILE A 42 -1.17 11.43 4.14
N TRP A 43 -0.79 11.27 2.87
CA TRP A 43 0.09 10.18 2.43
C TRP A 43 1.47 10.22 3.06
N LEU A 44 2.04 11.43 3.19
CA LEU A 44 3.31 11.62 3.90
C LEU A 44 3.16 11.27 5.38
N MET A 45 2.06 11.63 6.02
CA MET A 45 1.78 11.29 7.42
C MET A 45 1.63 9.78 7.63
N MET A 46 0.91 9.07 6.75
CA MET A 46 0.81 7.60 6.80
C MET A 46 2.19 6.96 6.64
N THR A 47 2.94 7.37 5.62
CA THR A 47 4.30 6.88 5.34
C THR A 47 5.22 7.07 6.55
N LYS A 48 5.16 8.24 7.20
CA LYS A 48 5.98 8.56 8.39
C LYS A 48 5.76 7.59 9.56
N VAL A 49 4.53 7.10 9.73
CA VAL A 49 4.21 6.14 10.79
C VAL A 49 4.55 4.72 10.35
N LEU A 50 4.16 4.33 9.14
CA LEU A 50 4.37 2.97 8.61
C LEU A 50 5.85 2.60 8.47
N HIS A 51 6.70 3.53 8.00
CA HIS A 51 8.11 3.24 7.76
C HIS A 51 8.90 2.87 9.02
N GLN A 52 8.33 3.11 10.21
CA GLN A 52 8.96 2.75 11.48
C GLN A 52 8.85 1.24 11.76
N HIS A 53 7.96 0.54 11.06
CA HIS A 53 7.62 -0.86 11.30
C HIS A 53 7.89 -1.77 10.10
N GLU A 54 7.79 -1.25 8.87
CA GLU A 54 7.98 -2.02 7.64
C GLU A 54 8.47 -1.13 6.49
N VAL A 55 8.86 -1.74 5.37
CA VAL A 55 9.23 -1.00 4.16
C VAL A 55 7.99 -0.38 3.54
N VAL A 56 8.06 0.91 3.17
CA VAL A 56 6.97 1.59 2.45
C VAL A 56 7.42 1.86 1.02
N HIS A 57 6.69 1.32 0.05
CA HIS A 57 6.89 1.55 -1.38
C HIS A 57 5.87 2.57 -1.88
N ILE A 58 6.35 3.72 -2.37
CA ILE A 58 5.49 4.74 -3.00
C ILE A 58 5.58 4.59 -4.51
N VAL A 59 4.43 4.46 -5.18
CA VAL A 59 4.32 4.41 -6.64
C VAL A 59 3.64 5.70 -7.11
N ALA A 60 4.32 6.48 -7.95
CA ALA A 60 3.81 7.72 -8.54
C ALA A 60 3.82 7.63 -10.07
N SER A 61 2.83 8.25 -10.71
CA SER A 61 2.65 8.34 -12.17
C SER A 61 3.08 9.69 -12.72
#